data_AF-A0A6J7KTJ7-F1
#
_entry.id   AF-A0A6J7KTJ7-F1
#
_cell.length_a   1.000
_cell.length_b   1.000
_cell.length_c   1.000
_cell.angle_alpha   90.00
_cell.angle_beta   90.00
_cell.angle_gamma   90.00
#
_symmetry.space_group_name_H-M   'P 1'
#
loop_
_entity.id
_entity.type
_entity.pdbx_description
1 polymer ?
#
loop_
_entity_poly.entity_id
_entity_poly.type
_entity_poly.pdbx_seq_one_letter_code
_entity_poly.pdbx_strand_id
1 'polypeptide(L)'
;MSDTAPDTAPDPANTQRSPRRGMCAAVLSLEAITLGLTTPVMITIAGVAAGTAVTIGLGLAVVCLLLAGMLRAEWAYLAGYAVQVGAIALGFVVPVMFGLGLVFAVLWAAADGLGRKIERERAAAWAAYRAEQG
;
A
#
# COMPACT_ATOMS: atom_id res chain seq x y z
N MET A 1 1.74 32.28 -41.43
CA MET A 1 1.19 30.93 -41.22
C MET A 1 1.87 30.40 -39.98
N SER A 2 1.27 30.65 -38.82
CA SER A 2 1.87 30.36 -37.51
C SER A 2 1.66 28.88 -37.20
N ASP A 3 2.72 28.07 -37.32
CA ASP A 3 2.72 26.69 -36.80
C ASP A 3 2.85 26.74 -35.28
N THR A 4 1.73 26.99 -34.60
CA THR A 4 1.55 26.62 -33.19
C THR A 4 1.29 25.11 -33.15
N ALA A 5 2.35 24.33 -33.30
CA ALA A 5 2.32 22.95 -32.81
C ALA A 5 2.13 23.03 -31.29
N PRO A 6 1.14 22.34 -30.70
CA PRO A 6 1.02 22.29 -29.25
C PRO A 6 2.30 21.68 -28.69
N ASP A 7 2.87 22.38 -27.71
CA ASP A 7 3.90 21.87 -26.83
C ASP A 7 3.39 20.56 -26.19
N THR A 8 3.71 19.44 -26.84
CA THR A 8 3.46 18.08 -26.36
C THR A 8 4.72 17.54 -25.68
N ALA A 9 5.56 18.42 -25.12
CA ALA A 9 6.59 17.97 -24.20
C ALA A 9 5.88 17.37 -22.97
N PRO A 10 6.12 16.09 -22.63
CA PRO A 10 5.52 15.48 -21.45
C PRO A 10 5.89 16.30 -20.21
N ASP A 11 4.87 16.80 -19.49
CA ASP A 11 5.06 17.58 -18.26
C ASP A 11 5.94 16.79 -17.26
N PRO A 12 7.16 17.29 -16.94
CA PRO A 12 8.08 16.62 -16.04
C PRO A 12 7.53 16.46 -14.60
N ALA A 13 6.45 17.18 -14.25
CA ALA A 13 5.78 17.02 -12.96
C ALA A 13 4.92 15.74 -12.88
N ASN A 14 4.34 15.28 -13.99
CA ASN A 14 3.52 14.06 -14.03
C ASN A 14 4.38 12.79 -13.92
N THR A 15 5.63 12.85 -14.37
CA THR A 15 6.58 11.72 -14.33
C THR A 15 7.08 11.39 -12.91
N GLN A 16 6.86 12.25 -11.92
CA GLN A 16 7.48 12.14 -10.59
C GLN A 16 6.65 11.37 -9.55
N ARG A 17 5.39 11.00 -9.83
CA ARG A 17 4.60 10.23 -8.87
C ARG A 17 5.05 8.77 -8.91
N SER A 18 5.88 8.33 -7.96
CA SER A 18 6.42 6.96 -7.94
C SER A 18 5.27 5.94 -8.02
N PRO A 19 5.16 5.14 -9.09
CA PRO A 19 4.06 4.19 -9.27
C PRO A 19 3.92 3.24 -8.08
N ARG A 20 5.06 2.83 -7.50
CA ARG A 20 5.17 2.08 -6.24
C ARG A 20 4.34 2.64 -5.09
N ARG A 21 4.43 3.97 -4.87
CA ARG A 21 3.77 4.64 -3.74
C ARG A 21 2.26 4.61 -3.89
N GLY A 22 1.75 4.83 -5.12
CA GLY A 22 0.33 4.75 -5.41
C GLY A 22 -0.23 3.35 -5.18
N MET A 23 0.47 2.32 -5.68
CA MET A 23 0.05 0.93 -5.54
C MET A 23 0.04 0.48 -4.09
N CYS A 24 1.11 0.73 -3.33
CA CYS A 24 1.17 0.34 -1.92
C CYS A 24 0.17 1.12 -1.05
N ALA A 25 -0.05 2.42 -1.30
CA ALA A 25 -1.04 3.20 -0.58
C ALA A 25 -2.48 2.70 -0.84
N ALA A 26 -2.78 2.30 -2.09
CA ALA A 26 -4.08 1.72 -2.44
C ALA A 26 -4.33 0.40 -1.70
N VAL A 27 -3.33 -0.49 -1.64
CA VAL A 27 -3.42 -1.76 -0.90
C VAL A 27 -3.73 -1.53 0.58
N LEU A 28 -2.96 -0.66 1.26
CA LEU A 28 -3.19 -0.35 2.67
C LEU A 28 -4.54 0.32 2.94
N SER A 29 -5.02 1.15 2.00
CA SER A 29 -6.31 1.83 2.15
C SER A 29 -7.47 0.83 2.09
N LEU A 30 -7.42 -0.11 1.14
CA LEU A 30 -8.42 -1.17 1.04
C LEU A 30 -8.37 -2.11 2.26
N GLU A 31 -7.17 -2.46 2.71
CA GLU A 31 -6.97 -3.30 3.90
C GLU A 31 -7.51 -2.64 5.17
N ALA A 32 -7.31 -1.32 5.34
CA ALA A 32 -7.86 -0.58 6.46
C ALA A 32 -9.40 -0.64 6.49
N ILE A 33 -10.05 -0.51 5.32
CA ILE A 33 -11.51 -0.64 5.21
C ILE A 33 -11.93 -2.05 5.62
N THR A 34 -11.24 -3.08 5.11
CA THR A 34 -11.50 -4.48 5.46
C THR A 34 -11.39 -4.74 6.97
N LEU A 35 -10.34 -4.23 7.62
CA LEU A 35 -10.14 -4.38 9.06
C LEU A 35 -11.22 -3.65 9.87
N GLY A 36 -11.61 -2.44 9.43
CA GLY A 36 -12.72 -1.71 10.02
C GLY A 36 -14.03 -2.50 9.96
N LEU A 37 -14.36 -3.07 8.79
CA LEU A 37 -15.53 -3.91 8.58
C LEU A 37 -15.49 -5.25 9.33
N THR A 38 -14.30 -5.71 9.74
CA THR A 38 -14.15 -6.93 10.54
C THR A 38 -14.61 -6.73 11.98
N THR A 39 -14.65 -5.49 12.47
CA THR A 39 -15.13 -5.15 13.82
C THR A 39 -16.56 -5.65 14.10
N PRO A 40 -17.58 -5.29 13.31
CA PRO A 40 -18.94 -5.81 13.51
C PRO A 40 -19.00 -7.34 13.34
N VAL A 41 -18.22 -7.93 12.43
CA VAL A 41 -18.14 -9.39 12.24
C VAL A 41 -17.67 -10.11 13.52
N MET A 42 -16.65 -9.58 14.20
CA MET A 42 -16.17 -10.14 15.47
C MET A 42 -17.22 -10.06 16.59
N ILE A 43 -18.01 -8.99 16.62
CA ILE A 43 -19.05 -8.79 17.64
C ILE A 43 -20.24 -9.72 17.38
N THR A 44 -20.73 -9.77 16.14
CA THR A 44 -21.99 -10.44 15.80
C THR A 44 -21.85 -11.93 15.52
N ILE A 45 -20.70 -12.36 14.98
CA ILE A 45 -20.47 -13.76 14.58
C ILE A 45 -19.60 -14.49 15.61
N ALA A 46 -18.53 -13.85 16.09
CA ALA A 46 -17.58 -14.51 17.01
C ALA A 46 -17.90 -14.29 18.50
N GLY A 47 -18.91 -13.48 18.84
CA GLY A 47 -19.31 -13.21 20.22
C GLY A 47 -18.23 -12.53 21.07
N VAL A 48 -17.25 -11.89 20.43
CA VAL A 48 -16.14 -11.22 21.10
C VAL A 48 -16.66 -9.97 21.81
N ALA A 49 -16.20 -9.73 23.04
CA ALA A 49 -16.53 -8.53 23.78
C ALA A 49 -16.24 -7.27 22.93
N ALA A 50 -17.22 -6.38 22.84
CA ALA A 50 -17.18 -5.23 21.93
C ALA A 50 -15.92 -4.37 22.12
N GLY A 51 -15.45 -4.20 23.36
CA GLY A 51 -14.21 -3.47 23.64
C GLY A 51 -12.97 -4.12 22.97
N THR A 52 -12.83 -5.44 23.03
CA THR A 52 -11.72 -6.16 22.40
C THR A 52 -11.84 -6.13 20.87
N ALA A 53 -13.04 -6.34 20.33
CA ALA A 53 -13.29 -6.32 18.89
C ALA A 53 -13.00 -4.94 18.27
N VAL A 54 -13.41 -3.87 18.93
CA VAL A 54 -13.12 -2.49 18.51
C VAL A 54 -11.63 -2.20 18.60
N THR A 55 -10.96 -2.59 19.68
CA THR A 55 -9.52 -2.34 19.84
C THR A 55 -8.70 -3.04 18.75
N ILE A 56 -9.05 -4.28 18.41
CA ILE A 56 -8.34 -5.05 17.38
C ILE A 56 -8.70 -4.55 15.98
N GLY A 57 -9.98 -4.54 15.62
CA GLY A 57 -10.41 -4.22 14.25
C GLY A 57 -10.22 -2.76 13.87
N LEU A 58 -10.65 -1.84 14.74
CA LEU A 58 -10.51 -0.40 14.50
C LEU A 58 -9.07 0.09 14.75
N GLY A 59 -8.39 -0.47 15.75
CA GLY A 59 -6.99 -0.14 16.04
C GLY A 59 -6.05 -0.51 14.89
N LEU A 60 -6.18 -1.72 14.33
CA LEU A 60 -5.41 -2.14 13.16
C LEU A 60 -5.76 -1.29 11.93
N ALA A 61 -7.04 -0.99 11.69
CA ALA A 61 -7.46 -0.14 10.58
C ALA A 61 -6.82 1.27 10.63
N VAL A 62 -6.78 1.88 11.82
CA VAL A 62 -6.15 3.19 12.03
C VAL A 62 -4.64 3.11 11.80
N VAL A 63 -3.97 2.06 12.30
CA VAL A 63 -2.54 1.85 12.05
C VAL A 63 -2.25 1.70 10.55
N CYS A 64 -3.08 0.98 9.80
CA CYS A 64 -2.96 0.85 8.35
C CYS A 64 -3.08 2.21 7.64
N LEU A 65 -4.04 3.05 8.04
CA LEU A 65 -4.22 4.39 7.45
C LEU A 65 -3.06 5.33 7.77
N LEU A 66 -2.54 5.28 9.00
CA LEU A 66 -1.37 6.05 9.40
C LEU A 66 -0.13 5.62 8.60
N LEU A 67 0.08 4.30 8.44
CA LEU A 67 1.16 3.76 7.62
C LEU A 67 1.01 4.12 6.15
N ALA A 68 -0.21 4.10 5.59
CA ALA A 68 -0.47 4.55 4.23
C ALA A 68 -0.07 6.03 4.02
N GLY A 69 -0.31 6.89 5.02
CA GLY A 69 0.14 8.28 5.01
C GLY A 69 1.66 8.44 5.18
N MET A 70 2.30 7.51 5.90
CA MET A 70 3.74 7.53 6.22
C MET A 70 4.63 6.80 5.21
N LEU A 71 4.07 6.31 4.09
CA LEU A 71 4.81 5.63 3.01
C LEU A 71 5.86 6.49 2.27
N ARG A 72 6.17 7.68 2.79
CA ARG A 72 7.25 8.55 2.32
C ARG A 72 8.64 8.06 2.78
N ALA A 73 8.71 7.16 3.76
CA ALA A 73 9.96 6.67 4.34
C ALA A 73 10.16 5.16 4.08
N GLU A 74 11.40 4.74 3.81
CA GLU A 74 11.73 3.35 3.45
C GLU A 74 11.33 2.33 4.53
N TRP A 75 11.38 2.73 5.81
CA TRP A 75 10.95 1.88 6.93
C TRP A 75 9.45 1.58 6.93
N ALA A 76 8.63 2.42 6.30
CA ALA A 76 7.19 2.22 6.22
C ALA A 76 6.83 0.99 5.37
N TYR A 77 7.69 0.60 4.42
CA TYR A 77 7.52 -0.64 3.66
C TYR A 77 7.73 -1.88 4.54
N LEU A 78 8.70 -1.83 5.47
CA LEU A 78 8.92 -2.90 6.45
C LEU A 78 7.75 -3.00 7.44
N ALA A 79 7.24 -1.85 7.88
CA ALA A 79 6.06 -1.78 8.74
C ALA A 79 4.79 -2.34 8.06
N GLY A 80 4.65 -2.16 6.74
CA GLY A 80 3.57 -2.80 5.98
C GLY A 80 3.61 -4.33 5.99
N TYR A 81 4.79 -4.95 5.98
CA TYR A 81 4.90 -6.40 6.18
C TYR A 81 4.45 -6.83 7.59
N ALA A 82 4.73 -6.03 8.63
CA ALA A 82 4.25 -6.31 9.97
C ALA A 82 2.71 -6.24 10.06
N VAL A 83 2.09 -5.28 9.37
CA VAL A 83 0.64 -5.17 9.23
C VAL A 83 0.06 -6.43 8.59
N GLN A 84 0.67 -6.94 7.51
CA GLN A 84 0.19 -8.15 6.83
C GLN A 84 0.22 -9.37 7.74
N VAL A 85 1.27 -9.53 8.53
CA VAL A 85 1.35 -10.60 9.55
C VAL A 85 0.22 -10.44 10.57
N GLY A 86 -0.05 -9.21 11.02
CA GLY A 86 -1.17 -8.90 11.91
C GLY A 86 -2.54 -9.24 11.31
N ALA A 87 -2.77 -8.89 10.04
CA ALA A 87 -4.00 -9.19 9.32
C ALA A 87 -4.23 -10.70 9.17
N ILE A 88 -3.17 -11.46 8.85
CA ILE A 88 -3.24 -12.92 8.79
C ILE A 88 -3.48 -13.52 10.17
N ALA A 89 -2.82 -12.99 11.22
CA ALA A 89 -3.02 -13.44 12.59
C ALA A 89 -4.46 -13.17 13.10
N LEU A 90 -5.14 -12.16 12.56
CA LEU A 90 -6.57 -11.94 12.82
C LEU A 90 -7.43 -13.13 12.36
N GLY A 91 -6.93 -13.94 11.43
CA GLY A 91 -7.47 -15.23 11.03
C GLY A 91 -7.76 -16.19 12.19
N PHE A 92 -6.96 -16.15 13.26
CA PHE A 92 -7.20 -16.99 14.45
C PHE A 92 -8.49 -16.63 15.19
N VAL A 93 -8.95 -15.39 15.06
CA VAL A 93 -10.22 -14.92 15.64
C VAL A 93 -11.36 -15.04 14.63
N VAL A 94 -11.08 -14.68 13.37
CA VAL A 94 -12.03 -14.69 12.28
C VAL A 94 -11.44 -15.51 11.13
N PRO A 95 -11.74 -16.81 11.01
CA PRO A 95 -11.06 -17.71 10.06
C PRO A 95 -11.03 -17.23 8.60
N VAL A 96 -12.05 -16.49 8.14
CA VAL A 96 -12.07 -15.92 6.78
C VAL A 96 -10.95 -14.90 6.53
N MET A 97 -10.41 -14.27 7.58
CA MET A 97 -9.30 -13.31 7.49
C MET A 97 -7.98 -13.98 7.12
N PHE A 98 -7.82 -15.30 7.28
CA PHE A 98 -6.65 -15.98 6.72
C PHE A 98 -6.61 -15.84 5.20
N GLY A 99 -7.75 -16.06 4.52
CA GLY A 99 -7.83 -15.90 3.07
C GLY A 99 -7.67 -14.43 2.65
N LEU A 100 -8.34 -13.53 3.37
CA LEU A 100 -8.34 -12.10 3.04
C LEU A 100 -6.97 -11.45 3.29
N GLY A 101 -6.36 -11.70 4.45
CA GLY A 101 -5.01 -11.25 4.79
C GLY A 101 -3.95 -11.84 3.86
N LEU A 102 -4.10 -13.10 3.43
CA LEU A 102 -3.19 -13.69 2.45
C LEU A 102 -3.25 -12.96 1.09
N VAL A 103 -4.45 -12.63 0.61
CA VAL A 103 -4.63 -11.88 -0.63
C VAL A 103 -3.98 -10.50 -0.53
N PHE A 104 -4.21 -9.77 0.57
CA PHE A 104 -3.57 -8.49 0.80
C PHE A 104 -2.05 -8.60 0.90
N ALA A 105 -1.52 -9.62 1.58
CA ALA A 105 -0.09 -9.86 1.67
C ALA A 105 0.56 -10.12 0.30
N VAL A 106 -0.11 -10.88 -0.57
CA VAL A 106 0.35 -11.13 -1.95
C VAL A 106 0.32 -9.82 -2.76
N LEU A 107 -0.77 -9.06 -2.69
CA LEU A 107 -0.89 -7.77 -3.38
C LEU A 107 0.17 -6.77 -2.90
N TRP A 108 0.43 -6.73 -1.60
CA TRP A 108 1.47 -5.91 -0.98
C TRP A 108 2.86 -6.27 -1.49
N ALA A 109 3.22 -7.56 -1.41
CA ALA A 109 4.52 -8.03 -1.87
C ALA A 109 4.72 -7.79 -3.38
N ALA A 110 3.66 -7.96 -4.18
CA ALA A 110 3.67 -7.65 -5.61
C ALA A 110 3.86 -6.15 -5.86
N ALA A 111 3.12 -5.28 -5.18
CA ALA A 111 3.21 -3.83 -5.32
C ALA A 111 4.61 -3.31 -4.94
N ASP A 112 5.15 -3.79 -3.81
CA ASP A 112 6.47 -3.43 -3.34
C ASP A 112 7.59 -3.97 -4.26
N GLY A 113 7.44 -5.21 -4.74
CA GLY A 113 8.34 -5.85 -5.70
C GLY A 113 8.39 -5.16 -7.07
N LEU A 114 7.23 -4.97 -7.71
CA LEU A 114 7.13 -4.25 -8.99
C LEU A 114 7.62 -2.81 -8.85
N GLY A 115 7.25 -2.15 -7.75
CA GLY A 115 7.69 -0.80 -7.48
C GLY A 115 9.22 -0.67 -7.41
N ARG A 116 9.89 -1.56 -6.67
CA ARG A 116 11.36 -1.60 -6.62
C ARG A 116 11.98 -1.86 -7.99
N LYS A 117 11.37 -2.73 -8.80
CA LYS A 117 11.86 -3.03 -10.16
C LYS A 117 11.78 -1.79 -11.05
N ILE A 118 10.63 -1.11 -11.05
CA ILE A 118 10.41 0.13 -11.83
C ILE A 118 11.37 1.24 -11.37
N GLU A 119 11.56 1.42 -10.05
CA GLU A 119 12.50 2.40 -9.51
C GLU A 119 13.95 2.12 -9.93
N ARG A 120 14.37 0.84 -9.98
CA ARG A 120 15.70 0.45 -10.47
C ARG A 120 15.89 0.72 -11.96
N GLU A 121 14.91 0.35 -12.78
CA GLU A 121 14.95 0.58 -14.23
C GLU A 121 15.00 2.08 -14.55
N ARG A 122 14.20 2.88 -13.83
CA ARG A 122 14.27 4.35 -13.91
C ARG A 122 15.63 4.86 -13.46
N ALA A 123 16.14 4.46 -12.29
CA ALA A 123 17.45 4.93 -11.82
C ALA A 123 18.58 4.65 -12.84
N ALA A 124 18.55 3.49 -13.50
CA ALA A 124 19.51 3.13 -14.55
C ALA A 124 19.39 4.02 -15.81
N ALA A 125 18.16 4.30 -16.27
CA ALA A 125 17.92 5.18 -17.42
C ALA A 125 18.38 6.62 -17.16
N TRP A 126 18.14 7.17 -15.96
CA TRP A 126 18.61 8.51 -15.58
C TRP A 126 20.14 8.58 -15.49
N ALA A 127 20.81 7.51 -15.05
CA ALA A 127 22.27 7.45 -15.01
C ALA A 127 22.88 7.48 -16.42
N ALA A 128 22.27 6.79 -17.39
CA ALA A 128 22.69 6.81 -18.79
C ALA A 128 22.56 8.20 -19.42
N TYR A 129 21.40 8.86 -19.27
CA TYR A 129 21.20 10.24 -19.75
C TYR A 129 22.20 11.24 -19.16
N ARG A 130 22.56 11.09 -17.88
CA ARG A 130 23.52 12.00 -17.22
C ARG A 130 24.95 11.79 -17.70
N ALA A 131 25.30 10.59 -18.17
CA ALA A 131 26.60 10.28 -18.76
C ALA A 131 26.73 10.79 -20.20
N GLU A 132 25.61 10.92 -20.93
CA GLU A 132 25.58 11.46 -22.29
C GLU A 132 25.62 13.00 -22.34
N GLN A 133 25.29 13.69 -21.24
CA GLN A 133 25.25 15.16 -21.16
C GLN A 133 26.44 15.82 -20.42
N GLY A 134 27.41 15.03 -19.94
CA GLY A 134 28.63 15.53 -19.29
C GLY A 134 29.87 15.24 -20.14
#